data_AF-A0A7L3AJT3-F1
#
_entry.id   AF-A0A7L3AJT3-F1
#
_cell.length_a   1.000
_cell.length_b   1.000
_cell.length_c   1.000
_cell.angle_alpha   90.00
_cell.angle_beta   90.00
_cell.angle_gamma   90.00
#
_symmetry.space_group_name_H-M   'P 1'
#
loop_
_entity.id
_entity.type
_entity.pdbx_description
1 polymer ?
#
loop_
_entity_poly.entity_id
_entity_poly.type
_entity_poly.pdbx_seq_one_letter_code
_entity_poly.pdbx_strand_id
1 'polypeptide(L)'
;VTKEDFQTFDYILCMDESNLRDLKRKSNQVQDCKAKIELLGSYDPQKQLIIEDPYYGNEKDFETVYEQCVRCCKAFLEKPH
;
A
#
# COMPACT_ATOMS: atom_id res chain seq x y z
N VAL A 1 -12.57 1.10 1.57
CA VAL A 1 -12.45 0.66 0.16
C VAL A 1 -13.81 0.28 -0.39
N THR A 2 -14.48 1.24 -1.02
CA THR A 2 -15.73 1.09 -1.78
C THR A 2 -15.42 0.90 -3.26
N LYS A 3 -16.45 0.77 -4.10
CA LYS A 3 -16.27 0.72 -5.57
C LYS A 3 -15.80 2.06 -6.13
N GLU A 4 -16.28 3.19 -5.59
CA GLU A 4 -15.87 4.51 -6.06
C GLU A 4 -14.37 4.76 -5.85
N ASP A 5 -13.79 4.24 -4.76
CA ASP A 5 -12.34 4.38 -4.49
C ASP A 5 -11.48 3.90 -5.67
N PHE A 6 -11.88 2.80 -6.33
CA PHE A 6 -11.14 2.26 -7.49
C PHE A 6 -11.29 3.11 -8.76
N GLN A 7 -12.29 3.99 -8.81
CA GLN A 7 -12.58 4.83 -9.96
C GLN A 7 -12.02 6.26 -9.79
N THR A 8 -11.93 6.74 -8.56
CA THR A 8 -11.53 8.12 -8.26
C THR A 8 -10.02 8.27 -8.03
N PHE A 9 -9.40 7.34 -7.30
CA PHE A 9 -7.97 7.41 -6.99
C PHE A 9 -7.09 6.95 -8.15
N ASP A 10 -5.93 7.61 -8.30
CA ASP A 10 -4.89 7.17 -9.24
C ASP A 10 -4.09 5.99 -8.69
N TYR A 11 -3.85 5.95 -7.37
CA TYR A 11 -3.09 4.90 -6.69
C TYR A 11 -3.81 4.45 -5.42
N ILE A 12 -3.85 3.13 -5.19
CA ILE A 12 -4.21 2.52 -3.91
C ILE A 12 -3.00 1.71 -3.47
N LEU A 13 -2.29 2.22 -2.46
CA LEU A 13 -1.09 1.61 -1.91
C LEU A 13 -1.43 0.83 -0.63
N CYS A 14 -1.17 -0.47 -0.61
CA CYS A 14 -1.45 -1.35 0.53
C CYS A 14 -0.19 -1.91 1.19
N MET A 15 -0.34 -2.51 2.37
CA MET A 15 0.80 -2.83 3.25
C MET A 15 1.42 -4.20 2.98
N ASP A 16 0.60 -5.18 2.65
CA ASP A 16 1.02 -6.58 2.48
C ASP A 16 0.36 -7.27 1.26
N GLU A 17 0.80 -8.50 0.98
CA GLU A 17 0.28 -9.31 -0.14
C GLU A 17 -1.17 -9.74 0.04
N SER A 18 -1.65 -9.90 1.27
CA SER A 18 -3.02 -10.29 1.57
C SER A 18 -3.98 -9.16 1.18
N ASN A 19 -3.65 -7.94 1.59
CA ASN A 19 -4.34 -6.71 1.20
C ASN A 19 -4.31 -6.55 -0.33
N LEU A 20 -3.14 -6.74 -0.96
CA LEU A 20 -3.02 -6.62 -2.41
C LEU A 20 -3.94 -7.59 -3.16
N ARG A 21 -3.97 -8.85 -2.72
CA ARG A 21 -4.82 -9.90 -3.29
C ARG A 21 -6.30 -9.56 -3.14
N ASP A 22 -6.69 -9.07 -1.97
CA ASP A 22 -8.06 -8.68 -1.68
C ASP A 22 -8.52 -7.46 -2.47
N LEU A 23 -7.65 -6.45 -2.58
CA LEU A 23 -7.92 -5.25 -3.38
C LEU A 23 -8.03 -5.58 -4.86
N LYS A 24 -7.13 -6.42 -5.40
CA LYS A 24 -7.23 -6.91 -6.80
C LYS A 24 -8.50 -7.72 -7.05
N ARG A 25 -8.91 -8.56 -6.09
CA ARG A 25 -10.18 -9.29 -6.19
C ARG A 25 -11.37 -8.34 -6.23
N LYS A 26 -11.36 -7.28 -5.42
CA LYS A 26 -12.42 -6.25 -5.39
C LYS A 26 -12.40 -5.39 -6.66
N SER A 27 -11.24 -5.01 -7.16
CA SER A 27 -11.11 -4.19 -8.38
C SER A 27 -11.65 -4.90 -9.62
N ASN A 28 -11.50 -6.23 -9.69
CA ASN A 28 -12.08 -7.04 -10.78
C ASN A 28 -13.62 -7.00 -10.82
N GLN A 29 -14.27 -6.53 -9.75
CA GLN A 29 -15.73 -6.38 -9.66
C GLN A 29 -16.19 -4.93 -9.94
N VAL A 30 -15.27 -4.04 -10.28
CA VAL A 30 -15.52 -2.62 -10.57
C VAL A 30 -15.27 -2.38 -12.06
N GLN A 31 -16.28 -1.82 -12.74
CA GLN A 31 -16.11 -1.35 -14.10
C GLN A 31 -15.28 -0.06 -14.09
N ASP A 32 -14.41 0.13 -15.08
CA ASP A 32 -13.59 1.34 -15.25
C ASP A 32 -12.66 1.61 -14.05
N CYS A 33 -11.99 0.56 -13.55
CA CYS A 33 -10.97 0.68 -12.51
C CYS A 33 -9.81 1.56 -12.99
N LYS A 34 -9.70 2.76 -12.43
CA LYS A 34 -8.64 3.73 -12.68
C LYS A 34 -7.42 3.48 -11.79
N ALA A 35 -7.64 3.08 -10.55
CA ALA A 35 -6.60 3.00 -9.53
C ALA A 35 -5.54 1.94 -9.86
N LYS A 36 -4.27 2.32 -9.77
CA LYS A 36 -3.13 1.40 -9.74
C LYS A 36 -2.97 0.85 -8.33
N ILE A 37 -3.06 -0.48 -8.18
CA ILE A 37 -3.01 -1.15 -6.87
C ILE A 37 -1.63 -1.79 -6.69
N GLU A 38 -0.86 -1.28 -5.73
CA GLU A 38 0.54 -1.66 -5.48
C GLU A 38 0.84 -1.79 -3.98
N LEU A 39 1.97 -2.41 -3.64
CA LEU A 39 2.47 -2.42 -2.26
C LEU A 39 3.19 -1.11 -1.98
N LEU A 40 2.92 -0.48 -0.84
CA LEU A 40 3.64 0.72 -0.42
C LEU A 40 5.15 0.44 -0.29
N GLY A 41 5.52 -0.72 0.27
CA GLY A 41 6.91 -1.16 0.40
C GLY A 41 7.63 -1.39 -0.93
N SER A 42 6.93 -1.43 -2.07
CA SER A 42 7.60 -1.47 -3.39
C SER A 42 8.37 -0.19 -3.71
N TYR A 43 8.04 0.90 -3.01
CA TYR A 43 8.74 2.18 -3.08
C TYR A 43 9.85 2.33 -2.04
N ASP A 44 10.09 1.35 -1.15
CA ASP A 44 11.14 1.47 -0.13
C ASP A 44 12.53 1.37 -0.77
N PRO A 45 13.39 2.41 -0.66
CA PRO A 45 14.78 2.34 -1.12
C PRO A 45 15.58 1.22 -0.43
N GLN A 46 15.16 0.80 0.77
CA GLN A 46 15.78 -0.29 1.52
C GLN A 46 15.25 -1.68 1.12
N LYS A 47 14.30 -1.75 0.17
CA LYS A 47 13.70 -2.98 -0.36
C LYS A 47 12.95 -3.81 0.69
N GLN A 48 12.39 -3.16 1.73
CA GLN A 48 11.45 -3.80 2.63
C GLN A 48 10.05 -3.75 1.99
N LEU A 49 9.68 -4.85 1.32
CA LEU A 49 8.48 -4.90 0.48
C LEU A 49 7.17 -4.94 1.28
N ILE A 50 7.19 -5.62 2.43
CA ILE A 50 6.03 -5.86 3.29
C ILE A 50 6.12 -4.97 4.52
N ILE A 51 5.04 -4.24 4.79
CA ILE A 51 4.85 -3.49 6.01
C ILE A 51 3.97 -4.36 6.91
N GLU A 52 4.59 -5.01 7.89
CA GLU A 52 3.95 -5.96 8.79
C GLU A 52 2.89 -5.29 9.69
N ASP A 53 1.82 -6.01 10.01
CA ASP A 53 0.78 -5.53 10.93
C ASP A 53 1.30 -5.52 12.38
N PRO A 54 1.43 -4.34 13.03
CA PRO A 54 1.98 -4.24 14.37
C PRO A 54 0.95 -4.56 15.48
N TYR A 55 -0.30 -4.92 15.15
CA TYR A 55 -1.40 -5.08 16.11
C TYR A 55 -1.10 -6.02 17.29
N TYR A 56 -0.36 -7.11 17.04
CA TYR A 56 0.06 -8.06 18.08
C TYR A 56 1.51 -7.86 18.56
N GLY A 57 2.15 -6.77 18.13
CA GLY A 57 3.52 -6.41 18.45
C GLY A 57 3.66 -5.53 19.69
N ASN A 58 4.78 -4.82 19.74
CA ASN A 58 5.13 -3.82 20.76
C ASN A 58 5.43 -2.45 20.11
N GLU A 59 5.73 -1.44 20.91
CA GLU A 59 6.00 -0.07 20.44
C GLU A 59 7.09 0.01 19.34
N LYS A 60 8.10 -0.86 19.36
CA LYS A 60 9.15 -0.88 18.34
C LYS A 60 8.63 -1.36 16.98
N ASP A 61 7.61 -2.21 16.97
CA ASP A 61 7.01 -2.70 15.73
C ASP A 61 6.22 -1.55 15.06
N PHE A 62 5.53 -0.72 15.84
CA PHE A 62 4.90 0.51 15.36
C PHE A 62 5.92 1.53 14.84
N GLU A 63 7.06 1.70 15.53
CA GLU A 63 8.14 2.59 15.06
C GLU A 63 8.71 2.09 13.72
N THR A 64 8.91 0.79 13.58
CA THR A 64 9.38 0.18 12.32
C THR A 64 8.41 0.46 11.16
N VAL A 65 7.10 0.32 11.40
CA VAL A 65 6.06 0.65 10.42
C VAL A 65 6.10 2.13 10.05
N TYR A 66 6.27 3.01 11.04
CA TYR A 66 6.40 4.45 10.81
C TYR A 66 7.60 4.78 9.93
N GLU A 67 8.79 4.26 10.25
CA GLU A 67 9.99 4.49 9.47
C GLU A 67 9.86 3.99 8.02
N GLN A 68 9.26 2.81 7.82
CA GLN A 68 8.96 2.28 6.49
C GLN A 68 8.00 3.20 5.73
N CYS A 69 6.89 3.63 6.35
CA CYS A 69 5.95 4.56 5.75
C CYS A 69 6.63 5.87 5.32
N VAL A 70 7.50 6.43 6.17
CA VAL A 70 8.22 7.68 5.87
C VAL A 70 9.10 7.53 4.63
N ARG A 71 9.85 6.42 4.51
CA ARG A 71 10.72 6.18 3.34
C ARG A 71 9.92 5.97 2.07
N CYS A 72 8.90 5.12 2.12
CA CYS A 72 8.08 4.78 0.96
C CYS A 72 7.30 6.00 0.44
N CYS A 73 6.67 6.77 1.33
CA CYS A 73 5.90 7.95 0.93
C CYS A 73 6.79 9.04 0.30
N LYS A 74 8.02 9.23 0.82
CA LYS A 74 8.98 10.15 0.21
C LYS A 74 9.38 9.70 -1.20
N ALA A 75 9.75 8.43 -1.36
CA ALA A 75 10.14 7.88 -2.66
C ALA A 75 8.98 7.91 -3.68
N PHE A 76 7.75 7.58 -3.23
CA PHE A 76 6.55 7.66 -4.05
C PHE A 76 6.26 9.09 -4.53
N LEU A 77 6.36 10.09 -3.64
CA LEU A 77 6.10 11.48 -3.99
C LEU A 77 7.14 12.03 -4.98
N GLU A 78 8.40 11.62 -4.85
CA GLU A 78 9.46 12.02 -5.78
C GLU A 78 9.28 11.39 -7.17
N LYS A 79 8.92 10.10 -7.21
CA LYS A 79 8.72 9.38 -8.47
C LYS A 79 7.71 8.24 -8.32
N PRO A 80 6.44 8.49 -8.68
CA PRO A 80 5.44 7.43 -8.82
C PRO A 80 5.85 6.44 -9.91
N HIS A 81 5.46 5.16 -9.77
CA HIS A 81 5.66 4.14 -10.80
C HIS A 81 4.80 4.37 -12.04
#